data_AF-A0A0Q5IWC5-F1
#
_entry.id   AF-A0A0Q5IWC5-F1
#
_cell.length_a   1.000
_cell.length_b   1.000
_cell.length_c   1.000
_cell.angle_alpha   90.00
_cell.angle_beta   90.00
_cell.angle_gamma   90.00
#
_symmetry.space_group_name_H-M   'P 1'
#
loop_
_entity.id
_entity.type
_entity.pdbx_description
1 polymer ?
#
loop_
_entity_poly.entity_id
_entity_poly.type
_entity_poly.pdbx_seq_one_letter_code
_entity_poly.pdbx_strand_id
1 'polypeptide(L)'
;MADGVLRKNEHGPDVTALQQRLNALGYTDAQGQPLGTDGKFGDRTLQAVQAFQRDHQLSDDGIAGRDTFKALAGAQPRQPEHAAAPEQRDASSRQPLLSDQAHPQHAMYQQAVGALEKLGPAGGFKDRKELEQAAGTLTHDASISGLTRIDHVTPNKAGNGLFAVEGRLDDPAHRRAYIDRDQAVQQTLEQSTQKLRQDLPTGIEQEPARETNRAMAM
;
A
#
# COMPACT_ATOMS: atom_id res chain seq x y z
N MET A 1 -38.11 -18.19 -8.53
CA MET A 1 -36.93 -18.34 -9.40
C MET A 1 -36.80 -17.03 -10.14
N ALA A 2 -35.90 -16.15 -9.70
CA ALA A 2 -35.69 -14.85 -10.34
C ALA A 2 -34.55 -15.01 -11.35
N ASP A 3 -34.78 -14.54 -12.57
CA ASP A 3 -34.07 -14.83 -13.81
C ASP A 3 -32.63 -14.27 -13.87
N GLY A 4 -32.01 -13.87 -12.75
CA GLY A 4 -30.61 -13.40 -12.71
C GLY A 4 -30.30 -12.22 -13.65
N VAL A 5 -31.32 -11.49 -14.08
CA VAL A 5 -31.28 -10.40 -15.05
C VAL A 5 -32.00 -9.20 -14.43
N LEU A 6 -31.36 -8.03 -14.44
CA LEU A 6 -31.92 -6.77 -13.93
C LEU A 6 -32.27 -5.81 -15.06
N ARG A 7 -33.49 -5.28 -15.05
CA ARG A 7 -34.04 -4.34 -16.05
C ARG A 7 -34.78 -3.18 -15.38
N LYS A 8 -35.08 -2.15 -16.19
CA LYS A 8 -35.87 -0.99 -15.77
C LYS A 8 -37.14 -1.41 -15.03
N ASN A 9 -37.42 -0.73 -13.92
CA ASN A 9 -38.52 -0.98 -12.98
C ASN A 9 -38.33 -2.16 -12.01
N GLU A 10 -37.19 -2.86 -12.03
CA GLU A 10 -36.83 -3.79 -10.97
C GLU A 10 -36.25 -3.08 -9.76
N HIS A 11 -36.43 -3.70 -8.60
CA HIS A 11 -35.95 -3.19 -7.33
C HIS A 11 -35.53 -4.35 -6.43
N GLY A 12 -34.45 -4.16 -5.68
CA GLY A 12 -33.91 -5.19 -4.81
C GLY A 12 -32.43 -5.01 -4.50
N PRO A 13 -31.87 -5.88 -3.64
CA PRO A 13 -30.47 -5.83 -3.25
C PRO A 13 -29.51 -6.03 -4.44
N ASP A 14 -29.93 -6.80 -5.44
CA ASP A 14 -29.16 -7.02 -6.67
C ASP A 14 -29.00 -5.71 -7.48
N VAL A 15 -30.05 -4.88 -7.52
CA VAL A 15 -30.01 -3.56 -8.17
C VAL A 15 -29.09 -2.61 -7.39
N THR A 16 -29.14 -2.65 -6.05
CA THR A 16 -28.22 -1.88 -5.21
C THR A 16 -26.76 -2.25 -5.50
N ALA A 17 -26.47 -3.56 -5.59
CA ALA A 17 -25.13 -4.04 -5.90
C ALA A 17 -24.67 -3.61 -7.30
N LEU A 18 -25.56 -3.65 -8.30
CA LEU A 18 -25.30 -3.15 -9.66
C LEU A 18 -24.98 -1.65 -9.65
N GLN A 19 -25.81 -0.85 -8.99
CA GLN A 19 -25.62 0.61 -8.88
C GLN A 19 -24.31 0.97 -8.19
N GLN A 20 -23.96 0.29 -7.10
CA GLN A 20 -22.68 0.45 -6.41
C GLN A 20 -21.51 0.12 -7.33
N ARG A 21 -21.63 -0.97 -8.10
CA ARG A 21 -20.56 -1.41 -9.01
C ARG A 21 -20.34 -0.40 -10.14
N LEU A 22 -21.41 0.07 -10.76
CA LEU A 22 -21.35 1.09 -11.81
C LEU A 22 -20.72 2.39 -11.29
N ASN A 23 -21.16 2.86 -10.12
CA ASN A 23 -20.60 4.05 -9.49
C ASN A 23 -19.11 3.88 -9.17
N ALA A 24 -18.72 2.71 -8.65
CA ALA A 24 -17.32 2.40 -8.34
C ALA A 24 -16.44 2.21 -9.59
N LEU A 25 -17.04 1.93 -10.75
CA LEU A 25 -16.37 1.90 -12.05
C LEU A 25 -16.30 3.28 -12.71
N GLY A 26 -16.91 4.31 -12.11
CA GLY A 26 -16.99 5.67 -12.66
C GLY A 26 -18.14 5.86 -13.66
N TYR A 27 -18.99 4.85 -13.85
CA TYR A 27 -20.19 4.97 -14.68
C TYR A 27 -21.29 5.65 -13.87
N THR A 28 -21.60 6.86 -14.31
CA THR A 28 -22.54 7.78 -13.68
C THR A 28 -23.73 8.01 -14.62
N ASP A 29 -24.73 8.76 -14.15
CA ASP A 29 -25.85 9.17 -15.01
C ASP A 29 -25.35 10.05 -16.18
N ALA A 30 -26.20 10.32 -17.17
CA ALA A 30 -25.84 11.13 -18.35
C ALA A 30 -25.31 12.55 -18.01
N GLN A 31 -25.52 13.03 -16.77
CA GLN A 31 -25.02 14.31 -16.25
C GLN A 31 -23.71 14.17 -15.44
N GLY A 32 -23.08 13.00 -15.39
CA GLY A 32 -21.85 12.76 -14.62
C GLY A 32 -22.07 12.62 -13.12
N GLN A 33 -23.32 12.46 -12.66
CA GLN A 33 -23.66 12.35 -11.25
C GLN A 33 -23.71 10.89 -10.77
N PRO A 34 -23.20 10.58 -9.57
CA PRO A 34 -23.25 9.23 -9.01
C PRO A 34 -24.70 8.74 -8.93
N LEU A 35 -24.90 7.48 -9.31
CA LEU A 35 -26.21 6.83 -9.21
C LEU A 35 -26.60 6.71 -7.74
N GLY A 36 -27.84 7.06 -7.42
CA GLY A 36 -28.42 6.76 -6.11
C GLY A 36 -28.51 5.24 -5.94
N THR A 37 -27.88 4.71 -4.90
CA THR A 37 -27.92 3.28 -4.56
C THR A 37 -29.18 2.95 -3.77
N ASP A 38 -30.33 3.42 -4.26
CA ASP A 38 -31.65 3.24 -3.66
C ASP A 38 -32.21 1.83 -3.93
N GLY A 39 -31.47 0.99 -4.67
CA GLY A 39 -31.90 -0.36 -5.04
C GLY A 39 -33.06 -0.38 -6.03
N LYS A 40 -33.25 0.72 -6.78
CA LYS A 40 -34.32 0.89 -7.77
C LYS A 40 -33.75 1.15 -9.15
N PHE A 41 -34.09 0.32 -10.12
CA PHE A 41 -33.61 0.41 -11.49
C PHE A 41 -34.44 1.45 -12.26
N GLY A 42 -34.12 2.72 -12.04
CA GLY A 42 -34.73 3.86 -12.74
C GLY A 42 -34.00 4.22 -14.03
N ASP A 43 -34.44 5.29 -14.68
CA ASP A 43 -33.84 5.81 -15.91
C ASP A 43 -32.35 6.13 -15.77
N ARG A 44 -31.92 6.64 -14.62
CA ARG A 44 -30.49 6.93 -14.37
C ARG A 44 -29.62 5.67 -14.41
N THR A 45 -30.09 4.60 -13.76
CA THR A 45 -29.39 3.31 -13.75
C THR A 45 -29.38 2.69 -15.13
N LEU A 46 -30.48 2.81 -15.89
CA LEU A 46 -30.53 2.37 -17.27
C LEU A 46 -29.45 3.05 -18.12
N GLN A 47 -29.33 4.38 -18.05
CA GLN A 47 -28.33 5.14 -18.80
C GLN A 47 -26.89 4.69 -18.45
N ALA A 48 -26.59 4.49 -17.16
CA ALA A 48 -25.27 4.02 -16.74
C ALA A 48 -24.97 2.57 -17.20
N VAL A 49 -25.97 1.68 -17.17
CA VAL A 49 -25.82 0.31 -17.68
C VAL A 49 -25.58 0.32 -19.20
N GLN A 50 -26.32 1.12 -19.96
CA GLN A 50 -26.12 1.25 -21.40
C GLN A 50 -24.74 1.82 -21.73
N ALA A 51 -24.27 2.82 -20.98
CA ALA A 51 -22.93 3.38 -21.14
C ALA A 51 -21.85 2.32 -20.88
N PHE A 52 -21.99 1.55 -19.80
CA PHE A 52 -21.09 0.44 -19.48
C PHE A 52 -21.09 -0.64 -20.55
N GLN A 53 -22.28 -1.05 -21.01
CA GLN A 53 -22.42 -2.06 -22.05
C GLN A 53 -21.76 -1.60 -23.35
N ARG A 54 -21.98 -0.36 -23.76
CA ARG A 54 -21.38 0.22 -24.97
C ARG A 54 -19.85 0.30 -24.88
N ASP A 55 -19.30 0.67 -23.73
CA ASP A 55 -17.85 0.73 -23.51
C ASP A 55 -17.20 -0.67 -23.55
N HIS A 56 -17.89 -1.66 -22.98
CA HIS A 56 -17.43 -3.05 -22.93
C HIS A 56 -17.85 -3.88 -24.16
N GLN A 57 -18.33 -3.25 -25.23
CA GLN A 57 -18.82 -3.90 -26.46
C GLN A 57 -19.85 -5.01 -26.23
N LEU A 58 -20.70 -4.84 -25.21
CA LEU A 58 -21.86 -5.67 -24.92
C LEU A 58 -23.11 -5.10 -25.60
N SER A 59 -24.19 -5.87 -25.63
CA SER A 59 -25.48 -5.39 -26.12
C SER A 59 -26.02 -4.27 -25.23
N ASP A 60 -26.30 -3.09 -25.80
CA ASP A 60 -26.74 -1.86 -25.12
C ASP A 60 -28.24 -1.85 -24.78
N ASP A 61 -28.85 -3.02 -24.62
CA ASP A 61 -30.28 -3.18 -24.30
C ASP A 61 -30.65 -2.57 -22.93
N GLY A 62 -29.67 -2.17 -22.11
CA GLY A 62 -29.89 -1.61 -20.78
C GLY A 62 -30.34 -2.66 -19.76
N ILE A 63 -30.20 -3.94 -20.12
CA ILE A 63 -30.56 -5.10 -19.31
C ILE A 63 -29.27 -5.70 -18.74
N ALA A 64 -29.09 -5.65 -17.43
CA ALA A 64 -27.94 -6.26 -16.75
C ALA A 64 -28.20 -7.77 -16.56
N GLY A 65 -27.88 -8.55 -17.59
CA GLY A 65 -27.87 -10.01 -17.53
C GLY A 65 -26.52 -10.58 -17.09
N ARG A 66 -26.39 -11.91 -17.14
CA ARG A 66 -25.16 -12.62 -16.72
C ARG A 66 -23.89 -12.10 -17.38
N ASP A 67 -23.94 -11.77 -18.67
CA ASP A 67 -22.79 -11.24 -19.41
C ASP A 67 -22.38 -9.85 -18.92
N THR A 68 -23.37 -9.00 -18.61
CA THR A 68 -23.12 -7.69 -17.99
C THR A 68 -22.57 -7.84 -16.57
N PHE A 69 -23.14 -8.73 -15.75
CA PHE A 69 -22.59 -9.01 -14.41
C PHE A 69 -21.19 -9.60 -14.46
N LYS A 70 -20.89 -10.47 -15.43
CA LYS A 70 -19.55 -11.04 -15.63
C LYS A 70 -18.57 -9.94 -16.04
N ALA A 71 -18.98 -9.02 -16.90
CA ALA A 71 -18.19 -7.85 -17.26
C ALA A 71 -18.02 -6.90 -16.07
N LEU A 72 -19.03 -6.67 -15.23
CA LEU A 72 -18.96 -5.84 -14.02
C LEU A 72 -18.17 -6.50 -12.87
N ALA A 73 -18.13 -7.83 -12.82
CA ALA A 73 -17.30 -8.60 -11.90
C ALA A 73 -15.84 -8.63 -12.37
N GLY A 74 -15.61 -8.71 -13.67
CA GLY A 74 -14.29 -8.63 -14.30
C GLY A 74 -13.73 -7.20 -14.35
N ALA A 75 -14.59 -6.19 -14.49
CA ALA A 75 -14.26 -4.79 -14.39
C ALA A 75 -14.04 -4.46 -12.91
N GLN A 76 -12.78 -4.26 -12.54
CA GLN A 76 -12.44 -3.87 -11.18
C GLN A 76 -12.81 -2.40 -10.99
N PRO A 77 -13.51 -2.05 -9.89
CA PRO A 77 -13.81 -0.66 -9.59
C PRO A 77 -12.51 0.14 -9.58
N ARG A 78 -12.45 1.22 -10.36
CA ARG A 78 -11.36 2.18 -10.26
C ARG A 78 -11.57 2.89 -8.93
N GLN A 79 -10.97 2.36 -7.88
CA GLN A 79 -10.70 3.17 -6.69
C GLN A 79 -9.89 4.38 -7.18
N PRO A 80 -10.37 5.62 -6.98
CA PRO A 80 -9.49 6.75 -7.13
C PRO A 80 -8.42 6.61 -6.04
N GLU A 81 -7.17 6.87 -6.43
CA GLU A 81 -5.95 6.79 -5.62
C GLU A 81 -5.28 5.40 -5.57
N HIS A 82 -4.80 4.92 -6.72
CA HIS A 82 -3.42 5.15 -7.16
C HIS A 82 -3.19 4.43 -8.50
N ALA A 83 -2.88 5.22 -9.54
CA ALA A 83 -2.41 4.69 -10.81
C ALA A 83 -0.97 4.16 -10.65
N ALA A 84 -0.80 2.86 -10.42
CA ALA A 84 0.34 2.05 -10.85
C ALA A 84 0.03 0.55 -10.67
N ALA A 85 0.65 -0.26 -11.52
CA ALA A 85 0.37 -1.65 -11.86
C ALA A 85 0.59 -2.68 -10.72
N PRO A 86 0.16 -3.96 -10.91
CA PRO A 86 -0.27 -4.87 -9.84
C PRO A 86 0.84 -5.82 -9.41
N GLU A 87 1.03 -5.99 -8.10
CA GLU A 87 1.54 -7.25 -7.55
C GLU A 87 0.89 -7.57 -6.19
N GLN A 88 0.11 -8.67 -6.24
CA GLN A 88 0.04 -9.69 -5.20
C GLN A 88 -0.90 -9.48 -4.01
N ARG A 89 -1.99 -10.24 -4.11
CA ARG A 89 -2.96 -10.60 -3.08
C ARG A 89 -2.28 -11.34 -1.92
N ASP A 90 -1.91 -10.64 -0.85
CA ASP A 90 -1.69 -11.25 0.48
C ASP A 90 -1.63 -10.17 1.60
N ALA A 91 -2.65 -9.30 1.69
CA ALA A 91 -2.64 -8.14 2.60
C ALA A 91 -3.74 -8.19 3.68
N SER A 92 -3.89 -9.33 4.36
CA SER A 92 -4.69 -9.36 5.60
C SER A 92 -3.97 -9.96 6.81
N SER A 93 -2.68 -10.31 6.67
CA SER A 93 -1.84 -10.74 7.80
C SER A 93 -0.35 -10.33 7.71
N ARG A 94 0.11 -9.69 6.62
CA ARG A 94 1.50 -9.23 6.47
C ARG A 94 1.62 -7.77 6.87
N GLN A 95 2.27 -7.55 8.01
CA GLN A 95 2.57 -6.22 8.53
C GLN A 95 3.44 -5.44 7.53
N PRO A 96 3.29 -4.11 7.45
CA PRO A 96 3.96 -3.29 6.44
C PRO A 96 5.49 -3.44 6.52
N LEU A 97 6.12 -3.59 5.36
CA LEU A 97 7.58 -3.65 5.24
C LEU A 97 8.19 -2.25 5.36
N LEU A 98 9.49 -2.14 5.63
CA LEU A 98 10.22 -0.85 5.63
C LEU A 98 10.04 -0.04 4.33
N SER A 99 9.91 -0.72 3.18
CA SER A 99 9.65 -0.08 1.89
C SER A 99 8.20 0.37 1.69
N ASP A 100 7.28 -0.05 2.55
CA ASP A 100 5.88 0.32 2.48
C ASP A 100 5.64 1.70 3.13
N GLN A 101 4.83 2.54 2.49
CA GLN A 101 4.55 3.90 3.00
C GLN A 101 3.77 3.90 4.32
N ALA A 102 3.05 2.82 4.64
CA ALA A 102 2.35 2.70 5.91
C ALA A 102 3.31 2.39 7.08
N HIS A 103 4.60 2.15 6.82
CA HIS A 103 5.58 1.89 7.88
C HIS A 103 6.04 3.21 8.55
N PRO A 104 6.06 3.29 9.90
CA PRO A 104 6.46 4.52 10.61
C PRO A 104 7.91 4.94 10.31
N GLN A 105 8.80 3.99 10.04
CA GLN A 105 10.19 4.24 9.60
C GLN A 105 10.37 4.28 8.07
N HIS A 106 9.29 4.38 7.28
CA HIS A 106 9.41 4.53 5.83
C HIS A 106 10.22 5.77 5.44
N ALA A 107 10.03 6.88 6.14
CA ALA A 107 10.76 8.12 5.88
C ALA A 107 12.29 7.92 6.02
N MET A 108 12.72 7.19 7.06
CA MET A 108 14.13 6.88 7.29
C MET A 108 14.67 5.89 6.25
N TYR A 109 13.86 4.92 5.84
CA TYR A 109 14.19 4.02 4.74
C TYR A 109 14.38 4.76 3.41
N GLN A 110 13.48 5.69 3.06
CA GLN A 110 13.63 6.52 1.86
C GLN A 110 14.90 7.37 1.91
N GLN A 111 15.24 7.91 3.09
CA GLN A 111 16.49 8.64 3.29
C GLN A 111 17.72 7.75 3.09
N ALA A 112 17.70 6.53 3.62
CA ALA A 112 18.74 5.53 3.41
C ALA A 112 18.92 5.22 1.92
N VAL A 113 17.83 4.89 1.22
CA VAL A 113 17.83 4.61 -0.22
C VAL A 113 18.43 5.80 -0.98
N GLY A 114 17.92 7.02 -0.77
CA GLY A 114 18.41 8.20 -1.46
C GLY A 114 19.87 8.53 -1.16
N ALA A 115 20.35 8.26 0.05
CA ALA A 115 21.76 8.44 0.40
C ALA A 115 22.68 7.38 -0.25
N LEU A 116 22.24 6.13 -0.31
CA LEU A 116 22.96 5.06 -1.02
C LEU A 116 22.93 5.26 -2.55
N GLU A 117 21.84 5.78 -3.10
CA GLU A 117 21.74 6.14 -4.52
C GLU A 117 22.70 7.28 -4.87
N LYS A 118 22.83 8.29 -3.99
CA LYS A 118 23.81 9.38 -4.15
C LYS A 118 25.26 8.89 -4.10
N LEU A 119 25.53 7.82 -3.37
CA LEU A 119 26.84 7.15 -3.38
C LEU A 119 27.11 6.42 -4.70
N GLY A 120 26.06 5.92 -5.36
CA GLY A 120 26.15 5.24 -6.64
C GLY A 120 27.18 4.09 -6.62
N PRO A 121 28.11 4.01 -7.59
CA PRO A 121 29.09 2.92 -7.66
C PRO A 121 30.07 2.91 -6.48
N ALA A 122 30.21 4.02 -5.74
CA ALA A 122 31.03 4.06 -4.53
C ALA A 122 30.40 3.29 -3.35
N GLY A 123 29.07 3.06 -3.39
CA GLY A 123 28.40 2.11 -2.50
C GLY A 123 28.65 0.66 -2.90
N GLY A 124 29.01 0.42 -4.17
CA GLY A 124 29.38 -0.88 -4.74
C GLY A 124 28.27 -1.93 -4.70
N PHE A 125 27.02 -1.51 -4.82
CA PHE A 125 25.86 -2.36 -5.07
C PHE A 125 25.79 -2.71 -6.56
N LYS A 126 25.47 -3.95 -6.92
CA LYS A 126 25.40 -4.37 -8.34
C LYS A 126 24.03 -4.04 -8.94
N ASP A 127 22.98 -4.13 -8.13
CA ASP A 127 21.60 -3.92 -8.55
C ASP A 127 20.83 -3.08 -7.53
N ARG A 128 19.70 -2.49 -7.97
CA ARG A 128 18.78 -1.75 -7.10
C ARG A 128 18.31 -2.59 -5.90
N LYS A 129 18.13 -3.89 -6.11
CA LYS A 129 17.72 -4.83 -5.07
C LYS A 129 18.73 -4.92 -3.91
N GLU A 130 20.03 -4.98 -4.19
CA GLU A 130 21.07 -4.98 -3.15
C GLU A 130 21.10 -3.64 -2.40
N LEU A 131 20.86 -2.53 -3.11
CA LEU A 131 20.75 -1.21 -2.52
C LEU A 131 19.54 -1.13 -1.56
N GLU A 132 18.38 -1.64 -1.98
CA GLU A 132 17.14 -1.66 -1.17
C GLU A 132 17.29 -2.54 0.07
N GLN A 133 17.95 -3.69 -0.06
CA GLN A 133 18.29 -4.58 1.06
C GLN A 133 19.22 -3.86 2.05
N ALA A 134 20.30 -3.26 1.53
CA ALA A 134 21.24 -2.52 2.35
C ALA A 134 20.58 -1.32 3.03
N ALA A 135 19.68 -0.60 2.36
CA ALA A 135 18.91 0.50 2.94
C ALA A 135 18.01 0.02 4.09
N GLY A 136 17.39 -1.17 3.96
CA GLY A 136 16.58 -1.77 5.01
C GLY A 136 17.42 -2.08 6.26
N THR A 137 18.58 -2.70 6.08
CA THR A 137 19.51 -2.98 7.19
C THR A 137 20.11 -1.70 7.76
N LEU A 138 20.42 -0.71 6.92
CA LEU A 138 20.89 0.60 7.35
C LEU A 138 19.87 1.29 8.25
N THR A 139 18.58 1.22 7.90
CA THR A 139 17.49 1.81 8.67
C THR A 139 17.34 1.11 10.02
N HIS A 140 17.47 -0.21 10.04
CA HIS A 140 17.51 -1.00 11.27
C HIS A 140 18.66 -0.58 12.18
N ASP A 141 19.88 -0.63 11.67
CA ASP A 141 21.09 -0.37 12.45
C ASP A 141 21.18 1.08 12.95
N ALA A 142 20.74 2.02 12.10
CA ALA A 142 20.62 3.42 12.47
C ALA A 142 19.59 3.61 13.59
N SER A 143 18.44 2.93 13.52
CA SER A 143 17.41 3.02 14.56
C SER A 143 17.89 2.47 15.91
N ILE A 144 18.59 1.33 15.94
CA ILE A 144 19.13 0.75 17.19
C ILE A 144 20.29 1.57 17.77
N SER A 145 21.06 2.23 16.89
CA SER A 145 22.07 3.23 17.27
C SER A 145 21.44 4.55 17.76
N GLY A 146 20.11 4.62 17.70
CA GLY A 146 19.27 5.73 18.15
C GLY A 146 19.19 6.90 17.19
N LEU A 147 19.64 6.76 15.93
CA LEU A 147 19.42 7.76 14.89
C LEU A 147 17.92 7.78 14.57
N THR A 148 17.38 8.99 14.42
CA THR A 148 16.00 9.25 14.04
C THR A 148 15.85 9.54 12.56
N ARG A 149 16.95 9.94 11.89
CA ARG A 149 17.02 10.15 10.44
C ARG A 149 18.41 9.85 9.89
N ILE A 150 18.52 9.73 8.57
CA ILE A 150 19.78 9.53 7.87
C ILE A 150 19.98 10.69 6.90
N ASP A 151 20.89 11.61 7.23
CA ASP A 151 21.18 12.77 6.38
C ASP A 151 22.24 12.42 5.32
N HIS A 152 23.24 11.61 5.70
CA HIS A 152 24.34 11.22 4.83
C HIS A 152 24.75 9.76 5.05
N VAL A 153 25.22 9.11 3.98
CA VAL A 153 25.90 7.81 4.08
C VAL A 153 27.28 7.95 3.48
N THR A 154 28.29 7.45 4.18
CA THR A 154 29.69 7.48 3.71
C THR A 154 30.32 6.09 3.78
N PRO A 155 31.06 5.66 2.74
CA PRO A 155 31.77 4.40 2.78
C PRO A 155 32.98 4.51 3.70
N ASN A 156 33.30 3.43 4.40
CA ASN A 156 34.53 3.33 5.15
C ASN A 156 35.75 3.35 4.20
N LYS A 157 36.93 3.79 4.68
CA LYS A 157 38.20 3.77 3.93
C LYS A 157 38.56 2.38 3.37
N ALA A 158 38.11 1.31 4.02
CA ALA A 158 38.32 -0.06 3.59
C ALA A 158 37.32 -0.55 2.52
N GLY A 159 36.25 0.20 2.23
CA GLY A 159 35.24 -0.15 1.22
C GLY A 159 34.33 -1.34 1.60
N ASN A 160 34.48 -1.89 2.80
CA ASN A 160 33.72 -3.04 3.29
C ASN A 160 32.47 -2.66 4.11
N GLY A 161 32.31 -1.40 4.48
CA GLY A 161 31.23 -0.94 5.34
C GLY A 161 30.79 0.49 5.03
N LEU A 162 29.64 0.86 5.59
CA LEU A 162 28.96 2.13 5.37
C LEU A 162 28.69 2.77 6.74
N PHE A 163 28.83 4.09 6.82
CA PHE A 163 28.44 4.88 7.98
C PHE A 163 27.20 5.70 7.63
N ALA A 164 26.09 5.41 8.31
CA ALA A 164 24.95 6.32 8.34
C ALA A 164 25.27 7.47 9.31
N VAL A 165 25.03 8.71 8.90
CA VAL A 165 25.29 9.90 9.68
C VAL A 165 24.02 10.74 9.76
N GLU A 166 23.63 11.09 10.98
CA GLU A 166 22.58 12.05 11.31
C GLU A 166 23.24 13.39 11.68
N GLY A 167 22.84 14.45 10.98
CA GLY A 167 23.40 15.79 11.13
C GLY A 167 24.48 16.14 10.09
N ARG A 168 25.07 17.33 10.26
CA ARG A 168 26.12 17.84 9.37
C ARG A 168 27.43 17.12 9.69
N LEU A 169 28.19 16.71 8.66
CA LEU A 169 29.51 16.07 8.84
C LEU A 169 30.53 16.96 9.59
N ASP A 170 30.34 18.27 9.55
CA ASP A 170 31.18 19.27 10.23
C ASP A 170 30.77 19.52 11.69
N ASP A 171 29.66 18.93 12.13
CA ASP A 171 29.13 19.10 13.48
C ASP A 171 29.65 18.00 14.42
N PRO A 172 30.34 18.30 15.53
CA PRO A 172 30.88 17.30 16.43
C PRO A 172 29.81 16.54 17.23
N ALA A 173 28.56 17.01 17.25
CA ALA A 173 27.42 16.29 17.83
C ALA A 173 26.70 15.40 16.80
N HIS A 174 27.26 15.22 15.60
CA HIS A 174 26.73 14.28 14.62
C HIS A 174 26.63 12.87 15.23
N ARG A 175 25.59 12.13 14.87
CA ARG A 175 25.43 10.74 15.30
C ARG A 175 25.72 9.83 14.13
N ARG A 176 26.46 8.75 14.38
CA ARG A 176 26.82 7.80 13.32
C ARG A 176 26.56 6.37 13.74
N ALA A 177 26.10 5.57 12.78
CA ALA A 177 25.97 4.13 12.89
C ALA A 177 26.86 3.46 11.84
N TYR A 178 27.55 2.38 12.20
CA TYR A 178 28.40 1.62 11.29
C TYR A 178 27.69 0.34 10.88
N ILE A 179 27.57 0.11 9.58
CA ILE A 179 27.00 -1.11 9.02
C ILE A 179 28.04 -1.80 8.15
N ASP A 180 28.19 -3.10 8.35
CA ASP A 180 28.96 -3.94 7.43
C ASP A 180 28.16 -4.16 6.13
N ARG A 181 28.75 -3.78 5.00
CA ARG A 181 28.05 -3.78 3.71
C ARG A 181 27.69 -5.19 3.27
N ASP A 182 28.58 -6.15 3.51
CA ASP A 182 28.37 -7.55 3.14
C ASP A 182 27.19 -8.14 3.92
N GLN A 183 27.11 -7.83 5.21
CA GLN A 183 25.94 -8.19 6.02
C GLN A 183 24.65 -7.50 5.54
N ALA A 184 24.74 -6.24 5.13
CA ALA A 184 23.59 -5.45 4.68
C ALA A 184 22.98 -5.99 3.37
N VAL A 185 23.80 -6.47 2.43
CA VAL A 185 23.29 -7.05 1.17
C VAL A 185 22.81 -8.50 1.33
N GLN A 186 23.34 -9.24 2.31
CA GLN A 186 22.89 -10.60 2.61
C GLN A 186 21.51 -10.64 3.27
N GLN A 187 21.15 -9.61 4.04
CA GLN A 187 19.86 -9.55 4.71
C GLN A 187 18.76 -9.09 3.75
N THR A 188 17.61 -9.77 3.76
CA THR A 188 16.45 -9.31 2.98
C THR A 188 15.74 -8.18 3.72
N LEU A 189 15.06 -7.32 2.97
CA LEU A 189 14.22 -6.24 3.52
C LEU A 189 13.20 -6.76 4.56
N GLU A 190 12.60 -7.93 4.31
CA GLU A 190 11.65 -8.58 5.22
C GLU A 190 12.31 -8.94 6.56
N GLN A 191 13.52 -9.51 6.51
CA GLN A 191 14.33 -9.80 7.71
C GLN A 191 14.69 -8.51 8.46
N SER A 192 15.10 -7.44 7.77
CA SER A 192 15.45 -6.17 8.41
C SER A 192 14.23 -5.51 9.06
N THR A 193 13.07 -5.57 8.40
CA THR A 193 11.78 -5.09 8.96
C THR A 193 11.43 -5.87 10.22
N GLN A 194 11.55 -7.20 10.20
CA GLN A 194 11.22 -8.02 11.35
C GLN A 194 12.18 -7.80 12.53
N LYS A 195 13.49 -7.60 12.27
CA LYS A 195 14.47 -7.29 13.32
C LYS A 195 14.24 -5.92 13.94
N LEU A 196 13.97 -4.90 13.12
CA LEU A 196 13.65 -3.54 13.59
C LEU A 196 12.51 -3.55 14.61
N ARG A 197 11.48 -4.34 14.36
CA ARG A 197 10.32 -4.42 15.26
C ARG A 197 10.58 -5.17 16.57
N GLN A 198 11.53 -6.09 16.58
CA GLN A 198 11.93 -6.79 17.79
C GLN A 198 12.80 -5.91 18.69
N ASP A 199 13.62 -5.05 18.07
CA ASP A 199 14.61 -4.24 18.78
C ASP A 199 14.06 -2.88 19.24
N LEU A 200 13.06 -2.31 18.54
CA LEU A 200 12.34 -1.14 19.04
C LEU A 200 11.30 -1.56 20.10
N PRO A 201 11.45 -1.16 21.38
CA PRO A 201 10.36 -1.27 22.34
C PRO A 201 9.20 -0.44 21.83
N THR A 202 8.08 -1.11 21.58
CA THR A 202 6.83 -0.51 21.07
C THR A 202 6.34 0.56 22.05
N GLY A 203 6.50 1.82 21.67
CA GLY A 203 5.93 2.97 22.38
C GLY A 203 4.64 3.50 21.76
N ILE A 204 4.08 2.85 20.74
CA ILE A 204 2.76 3.18 20.19
C ILE A 204 2.04 1.86 19.81
N GLU A 205 1.09 1.49 20.67
CA GLU A 205 -0.18 0.81 20.36
C GLU A 205 -0.18 -0.68 19.98
N GLN A 206 -0.32 -1.54 21.00
CA GLN A 206 -1.42 -2.52 21.08
C GLN A 206 -1.78 -2.73 22.57
N GLU A 207 -2.51 -1.78 23.16
CA GLU A 207 -3.35 -2.11 24.32
C GLU A 207 -4.57 -2.87 23.77
N PRO A 208 -4.73 -4.17 24.03
CA PRO A 208 -6.03 -4.79 23.84
C PRO A 208 -6.96 -4.16 24.88
N ALA A 209 -8.01 -3.49 24.41
CA ALA A 209 -9.20 -3.23 25.20
C ALA A 209 -9.72 -4.56 25.76
N ARG A 210 -9.20 -4.93 26.94
CA ARG A 210 -9.67 -5.99 27.83
C ARG A 210 -9.78 -5.44 29.25
N GLU A 211 -10.17 -4.17 29.38
CA GLU A 211 -10.58 -3.59 30.65
C GLU A 211 -11.98 -2.98 30.52
N THR A 212 -12.95 -3.85 30.20
CA THR A 212 -14.38 -3.63 30.44
C THR A 212 -15.11 -4.97 30.36
N ASN A 213 -14.70 -5.94 31.17
CA ASN A 213 -15.67 -6.87 31.75
C ASN A 213 -15.04 -7.61 32.93
N ARG A 214 -15.75 -7.63 34.06
CA ARG A 214 -15.48 -8.40 35.29
C ARG A 214 -14.69 -7.71 36.42
N ALA A 215 -15.00 -6.45 36.67
CA ALA A 215 -15.33 -6.07 38.04
C ALA A 215 -16.76 -6.55 38.34
N MET A 216 -16.93 -7.78 38.84
CA MET A 216 -18.05 -8.23 39.70
C MET A 216 -18.02 -9.75 39.93
N ALA A 217 -17.53 -10.15 41.09
CA ALA A 217 -18.00 -11.28 41.92
C ALA A 217 -17.04 -11.32 43.12
N MET A 218 -17.38 -10.58 44.18
CA MET A 218 -17.78 -11.13 45.49
C MET A 218 -16.59 -11.37 46.41
#